data_AF-L8PLW5-F1
#
_entry.id   AF-L8PLW5-F1
#
_cell.length_a   1.000
_cell.length_b   1.000
_cell.length_c   1.000
_cell.angle_alpha   90.00
_cell.angle_beta   90.00
_cell.angle_gamma   90.00
#
_symmetry.space_group_name_H-M   'P 1'
#
loop_
_entity.id
_entity.type
_entity.pdbx_description
1 polymer ?
#
loop_
_entity_poly.entity_id
_entity_poly.type
_entity_poly.pdbx_seq_one_letter_code
_entity_poly.pdbx_strand_id
1 'polypeptide(L)' 'MTSTTGTVCPHCGWPDGTDPYRVVSRHTTAAGSTVWTRCACGSLQIRIVDARGMRVVSRSRPAAPSGSPCR' A
#
# COMPACT_ATOMS: atom_id res chain seq x y z
N MET A 1 9.17 -7.29 14.22
CA MET A 1 9.83 -6.59 13.10
C MET A 1 8.84 -5.60 12.51
N THR A 2 8.85 -4.35 12.97
CA THR A 2 8.16 -3.24 12.29
C THR A 2 9.00 -2.89 11.06
N SER A 3 8.61 -3.43 9.92
CA SER A 3 9.23 -3.07 8.65
C SER A 3 8.89 -1.61 8.38
N THR A 4 9.82 -0.69 8.66
CA THR A 4 9.86 0.66 8.08
C THR A 4 10.11 0.48 6.58
N THR A 5 9.13 -0.12 5.90
CA THR A 5 9.26 -0.54 4.52
C THR A 5 9.30 0.73 3.72
N GLY A 6 10.39 0.90 2.96
CA GLY A 6 10.73 2.10 2.22
C GLY A 6 9.53 2.80 1.60
N THR A 7 9.67 4.12 1.50
CA THR A 7 8.73 5.07 0.90
C THR A 7 8.39 4.76 -0.56
N VAL A 8 8.70 3.58 -1.09
CA VAL A 8 8.49 3.14 -2.47
C VAL A 8 7.95 1.72 -2.53
N CYS A 9 7.16 1.45 -3.56
CA CYS A 9 6.71 0.11 -3.90
C CYS A 9 7.92 -0.76 -4.28
N PRO A 10 8.14 -1.93 -3.65
CA PRO A 10 9.26 -2.80 -4.00
C PRO A 10 9.13 -3.46 -5.38
N HIS A 11 7.97 -3.33 -6.04
CA HIS A 11 7.70 -3.97 -7.33
C HIS A 11 7.87 -3.05 -8.54
N CYS A 12 7.65 -1.75 -8.37
CA CYS A 12 7.70 -0.77 -9.46
C CYS A 12 8.41 0.54 -9.09
N GLY A 13 8.91 0.67 -7.86
CA GLY A 13 9.61 1.86 -7.38
C GLY A 13 8.73 3.08 -7.07
N TRP A 14 7.41 3.00 -7.27
CA TRP A 14 6.50 4.13 -7.06
C TRP A 14 6.45 4.60 -5.61
N PRO A 15 6.59 5.91 -5.32
CA PRO A 15 6.56 6.37 -3.95
C PRO A 15 5.20 6.17 -3.27
N ASP A 16 5.24 5.74 -2.03
CA ASP A 16 4.09 5.56 -1.17
C ASP A 16 3.49 6.93 -0.79
N GLY A 17 2.19 7.10 -1.01
CA GLY A 17 1.47 8.28 -0.53
C GLY A 17 1.34 9.40 -1.57
N THR A 18 2.04 9.30 -2.68
CA THR A 18 1.74 10.03 -3.91
C THR A 18 0.72 9.25 -4.75
N ASP A 19 -0.07 9.99 -5.53
CA ASP A 19 -0.77 9.41 -6.68
C ASP A 19 0.27 8.62 -7.50
N PRO A 20 0.04 7.33 -7.83
CA PRO A 20 -1.26 6.72 -8.16
C PRO A 20 -1.82 5.70 -7.13
N TYR A 21 -1.53 5.82 -5.83
CA TYR A 21 -2.11 4.89 -4.85
C TYR A 21 -3.61 5.12 -4.64
N ARG A 22 -4.45 4.23 -5.18
CA ARG A 22 -5.91 4.27 -4.98
C ARG A 22 -6.30 3.54 -3.70
N VAL A 23 -7.09 4.19 -2.83
CA VAL A 23 -7.73 3.52 -1.68
C VAL A 23 -8.81 2.57 -2.20
N VAL A 24 -8.72 1.29 -1.85
CA VAL A 24 -9.69 0.26 -2.26
C VAL A 24 -10.62 -0.18 -1.13
N SER A 25 -10.19 0.00 0.12
CA SER A 25 -11.04 -0.20 1.29
C SER A 25 -10.51 0.62 2.47
N ARG A 26 -11.41 0.98 3.38
CA ARG A 26 -11.09 1.65 4.64
C ARG A 26 -12.01 1.14 5.74
N HIS A 27 -11.41 0.66 6.81
CA HIS A 27 -12.13 0.22 8.00
C HIS A 27 -11.67 1.05 9.18
N THR A 28 -12.60 1.71 9.86
CA THR A 28 -12.34 2.53 11.04
C THR A 28 -12.71 1.76 12.30
N THR A 29 -11.90 1.90 13.34
CA THR A 29 -12.08 1.32 14.67
C THR A 29 -11.87 2.43 15.71
N ALA A 30 -12.19 2.15 16.98
CA ALA A 30 -11.94 3.09 18.08
C ALA A 30 -10.44 3.43 18.26
N ALA A 31 -9.54 2.55 17.82
CA ALA A 31 -8.09 2.72 17.96
C ALA A 31 -7.42 3.40 16.75
N GLY A 32 -8.18 3.70 15.68
CA GLY A 32 -7.65 4.20 14.40
C GLY A 32 -8.28 3.50 13.20
N SER A 33 -7.64 3.59 12.04
CA SER A 33 -8.16 3.02 10.79
C SER A 33 -7.14 2.10 10.11
N THR A 34 -7.66 1.04 9.49
CA THR A 34 -6.91 0.25 8.52
C THR A 34 -7.34 0.68 7.12
N VAL A 35 -6.36 1.00 6.28
CA VAL A 35 -6.56 1.46 4.90
C VAL A 35 -5.86 0.49 3.96
N TRP A 36 -6.61 -0.01 2.99
CA TRP A 36 -6.08 -0.83 1.91
C TRP A 36 -5.92 0.06 0.68
N THR A 37 -4.70 0.09 0.15
CA THR A 37 -4.33 0.90 -1.01
C THR A 37 -3.76 0.00 -2.09
N ARG A 38 -4.05 0.31 -3.36
CA ARG A 38 -3.52 -0.42 -4.51
C ARG A 38 -2.59 0.51 -5.30
N CYS A 39 -1.36 0.07 -5.52
CA CYS A 39 -0.40 0.73 -6.40
C CYS A 39 -0.83 0.55 -7.87
N ALA A 40 -0.37 1.42 -8.78
CA ALA A 40 -0.58 1.27 -10.22
C ALA A 40 -0.09 -0.07 -10.78
N CYS A 41 0.97 -0.65 -10.21
CA CYS A 41 1.45 -1.97 -10.62
C CYS A 41 0.52 -3.12 -10.19
N GLY A 42 -0.47 -2.86 -9.32
CA GLY A 42 -1.41 -3.87 -8.80
C GLY A 42 -1.05 -4.43 -7.42
N SER A 43 0.10 -4.06 -6.85
CA SER A 43 0.45 -4.44 -5.46
C SER A 43 -0.54 -3.82 -4.46
N LEU A 44 -1.07 -4.64 -3.54
CA LEU A 44 -1.91 -4.18 -2.44
C LEU A 44 -1.04 -3.85 -1.24
N GLN A 45 -1.30 -2.72 -0.60
CA GLN A 45 -0.61 -2.26 0.59
C GLN A 45 -1.62 -1.98 1.70
N ILE A 46 -1.39 -2.59 2.86
CA ILE A 46 -2.20 -2.40 4.07
C ILE A 46 -1.49 -1.39 4.98
N ARG A 47 -2.23 -0.33 5.34
CA ARG A 47 -1.75 0.75 6.19
C ARG A 47 -2.58 0.82 7.45
N ILE A 48 -1.93 0.95 8.61
CA ILE A 48 -2.59 1.33 9.85
C ILE A 48 -2.34 2.81 10.07
N VAL A 49 -3.40 3.56 10.38
CA VAL A 49 -3.38 4.97 10.74
C VAL A 49 -3.95 5.10 12.13
N ASP A 50 -3.11 5.45 13.10
CA ASP A 50 -3.50 5.64 14.50
C ASP A 50 -2.83 6.91 15.08
N ALA A 51 -2.95 7.13 16.39
CA ALA A 51 -2.34 8.29 17.06
C ALA A 51 -0.80 8.33 16.96
N ARG A 52 -0.15 7.22 16.58
CA ARG A 52 1.30 7.13 16.35
C ARG A 52 1.66 7.41 14.89
N GLY A 53 0.69 7.80 14.06
CA GLY A 53 0.86 8.10 12.64
C GLY A 53 0.50 6.92 11.74
N MET A 54 0.97 6.98 10.49
CA MET A 54 0.74 5.93 9.51
C MET A 54 1.90 4.93 9.44
N ARG A 55 1.58 3.64 9.33
CA ARG A 55 2.57 2.59 9.08
C ARG A 55 2.07 1.55 8.09
N VAL A 56 2.98 1.05 7.27
CA VAL A 56 2.71 -0.04 6.34
C VAL A 56 2.92 -1.36 7.05
N VAL A 57 1.89 -2.21 7.10
CA VAL A 57 1.96 -3.48 7.84
C VAL A 57 1.98 -4.70 6.94
N SER A 58 1.58 -4.56 5.68
CA SER A 58 1.65 -5.63 4.70
C SER A 58 1.70 -5.08 3.28
N ARG A 59 2.37 -5.82 2.40
CA ARG A 59 2.39 -5.61 0.95
C ARG A 59 2.21 -6.95 0.24
N SER A 60 1.27 -7.03 -0.68
CA SER A 60 1.12 -8.19 -1.56
C SER A 60 1.98 -8.01 -2.80
N ARG A 61 2.42 -9.13 -3.38
CA ARG A 61 2.85 -9.11 -4.78
C ARG A 61 1.70 -8.62 -5.66
N PRO A 62 1.98 -7.86 -6.73
CA PRO A 62 0.99 -7.63 -7.77
C PRO A 62 0.51 -8.97 -8.32
N ALA A 63 -0.77 -9.04 -8.71
CA ALA A 63 -1.19 -10.11 -9.60
C ALA A 63 -0.35 -10.01 -10.88
N ALA A 64 0.15 -11.14 -11.39
CA ALA A 64 0.83 -11.14 -12.68
C ALA A 64 -0.12 -10.48 -13.70
N PRO A 65 0.35 -9.49 -14.49
CA PRO A 65 -0.50 -8.91 -15.51
C PRO A 65 -0.91 -10.02 -16.47
N SER A 66 -2.22 -10.21 -16.66
CA SER A 66 -2.77 -10.96 -17.78
C SER A 66 -2.50 -10.17 -19.07
N GLY A 67 -1.24 -10.07 -19.48
CA GLY A 67 -0.80 -9.29 -20.64
C GLY A 67 -0.12 -7.97 -20.28
N SER A 68 1.17 -7.94 -20.63
CA SER A 68 2.09 -6.79 -20.79
C SER A 68 2.58 -6.06 -19.53
N PRO A 69 3.91 -5.94 -19.34
CA PRO A 69 4.50 -5.07 -18.32
C PRO A 69 4.34 -3.59 -18.70
N CYS A 70 4.13 -2.74 -17.69
CA CYS A 70 4.22 -1.29 -17.84
C CYS A 70 5.65 -0.91 -18.24
N ARG A 71 5.80 -0.30 -19.43
CA ARG A 71 7.03 0.36 -19.88
C ARG A 71 7.02 1.82 -19.47
#